data_AF-A0A1E7RP49-F1
#
_entry.id   AF-A0A1E7RP49-F1
#
_cell.length_a   1.000
_cell.length_b   1.000
_cell.length_c   1.000
_cell.angle_alpha   90.00
_cell.angle_beta   90.00
_cell.angle_gamma   90.00
#
_symmetry.space_group_name_H-M   'P 1'
#
loop_
_entity.id
_entity.type
_entity.pdbx_description
1 polymer ?
#
loop_
_entity_poly.entity_id
_entity_poly.type
_entity_poly.pdbx_seq_one_letter_code
_entity_poly.pdbx_strand_id
1 'polypeptide(L)'
;MPYDAIVQFERPMLLDPCDPFDAPDDHLAFLPDGVVAGRTERGIATVETLALNRAALVEARRSEAKRFVAASAAERLERASSQGGYAAVWRQLLRRESNQTFVQESLAASDAQNAASKNRADVSTEKARNLENYRAVPRYIERVRIENFGPIRLLNLDLSQSQSARAPCFALLGENGVGKSTVLRAIAMALAGKKYAKRLRLTSKDFLFPNTYKGEVRVSIVGQPDIVMTLLRNRAIEFSTDTSQSLVLAYGATRLLPRGRHKPRHGEPHAKIDNLFDPFMPLTDAEAWLAALEPKCVEDVNKVLRRLLPIEKHLEVVREVVGEGLRVQFTENSDRKISELSDGYQSMLGMAVDIMQVMYLAHESMEDAQGVVLVDELGNHFHPAWRLRCVSALREAFPQIQFIFSTHDPLCLRGLLGGEVAVLRRDKHGEIYALEDLPSVSNLRVEQLLTSEHFGLHSTLDPVIEDLVKEYEGLIQVNGRSKLDESRLDEIIQELTDARYLGSSRRERLALRLLDNEGPPQIPQVSSIKVSSLSDNTVAKLRRLMMEIAPALEVPLDQD
;
A
#
# COMPACT_ATOMS: atom_id res chain seq x y z
N MET A 1 -38.18 -11.86 -21.03
CA MET A 1 -37.51 -12.26 -22.29
C MET A 1 -36.61 -13.45 -21.98
N PRO A 2 -36.38 -14.39 -22.91
CA PRO A 2 -35.34 -15.41 -22.77
C PRO A 2 -33.96 -14.76 -22.55
N TYR A 3 -33.05 -15.43 -21.84
CA TYR A 3 -31.70 -14.91 -21.54
C TYR A 3 -30.98 -14.43 -22.81
N ASP A 4 -30.98 -15.23 -23.87
CA ASP A 4 -30.33 -14.87 -25.14
C ASP A 4 -30.94 -13.63 -25.80
N ALA A 5 -32.25 -13.42 -25.62
CA ALA A 5 -32.93 -12.23 -26.13
C ALA A 5 -32.63 -10.98 -25.28
N ILE A 6 -32.34 -11.15 -23.98
CA ILE A 6 -31.87 -10.06 -23.10
C ILE A 6 -30.44 -9.69 -23.47
N VAL A 7 -29.55 -10.68 -23.66
CA VAL A 7 -28.14 -10.47 -24.04
C VAL A 7 -28.03 -9.75 -25.40
N GLN A 8 -28.83 -10.16 -26.40
CA GLN A 8 -28.87 -9.48 -27.70
C GLN A 8 -29.43 -8.05 -27.61
N PHE A 9 -30.35 -7.80 -26.67
CA PHE A 9 -30.93 -6.48 -26.45
C PHE A 9 -29.97 -5.55 -25.68
N GLU A 10 -29.30 -6.06 -24.64
CA GLU A 10 -28.40 -5.30 -23.77
C GLU A 10 -27.03 -5.03 -24.40
N ARG A 11 -26.60 -5.83 -25.40
CA ARG A 11 -25.30 -5.69 -26.09
C ARG A 11 -24.13 -5.60 -25.09
N PRO A 12 -23.83 -6.69 -24.35
CA PRO A 12 -22.84 -6.66 -23.29
C PRO A 12 -21.47 -6.22 -23.81
N MET A 13 -20.86 -5.27 -23.11
CA MET A 13 -19.54 -4.72 -23.47
C MET A 13 -18.38 -5.60 -23.00
N LEU A 14 -18.59 -6.44 -21.99
CA LEU A 14 -17.59 -7.39 -21.50
C LEU A 14 -17.76 -8.76 -22.19
N LEU A 15 -16.64 -9.46 -22.34
CA LEU A 15 -16.61 -10.83 -22.86
C LEU A 15 -17.07 -11.82 -21.79
N ASP A 16 -17.92 -12.78 -22.16
CA ASP A 16 -18.28 -13.92 -21.31
C ASP A 16 -17.54 -15.18 -21.80
N PRO A 17 -16.45 -15.60 -21.12
CA PRO A 17 -15.70 -16.79 -21.53
C PRO A 17 -16.47 -18.10 -21.35
N CYS A 18 -17.62 -18.09 -20.68
CA CYS A 18 -18.50 -19.25 -20.53
C CYS A 18 -19.52 -19.38 -21.68
N ASP A 19 -19.70 -18.33 -22.48
CA ASP A 19 -20.57 -18.38 -23.66
C ASP A 19 -19.82 -19.03 -24.84
N PRO A 20 -20.30 -20.16 -25.39
CA PRO A 20 -19.68 -20.82 -26.53
C PRO A 20 -19.65 -19.96 -27.81
N PHE A 21 -20.43 -18.88 -27.89
CA PHE A 21 -20.45 -17.93 -29.01
C PHE A 21 -19.55 -16.70 -28.80
N ASP A 22 -18.95 -16.53 -27.61
CA ASP A 22 -18.13 -15.37 -27.24
C ASP A 22 -16.66 -15.76 -27.00
N ALA A 23 -16.03 -16.33 -28.03
CA ALA A 23 -14.67 -16.85 -27.93
C ALA A 23 -13.64 -15.72 -27.68
N PRO A 24 -12.88 -15.76 -26.57
CA PRO A 24 -11.94 -14.69 -26.25
C PRO A 24 -10.82 -14.48 -27.30
N ASP A 25 -10.47 -15.53 -28.05
CA ASP A 25 -9.42 -15.46 -29.09
C ASP A 25 -9.80 -14.55 -30.28
N ASP A 26 -11.09 -14.34 -30.52
CA ASP A 26 -11.59 -13.47 -31.59
C ASP A 26 -11.55 -12.00 -31.19
N HIS A 27 -11.58 -11.74 -29.88
CA HIS A 27 -11.65 -10.41 -29.29
C HIS A 27 -10.34 -9.93 -28.66
N LEU A 28 -9.42 -10.84 -28.31
CA LEU A 28 -8.17 -10.54 -27.61
C LEU A 28 -6.95 -11.04 -28.40
N ALA A 29 -5.89 -10.24 -28.42
CA ALA A 29 -4.58 -10.58 -28.96
C ALA A 29 -3.55 -10.63 -27.84
N PHE A 30 -2.91 -11.80 -27.64
CA PHE A 30 -1.84 -11.98 -26.66
C PHE A 30 -0.48 -11.78 -27.34
N LEU A 31 0.32 -10.85 -26.81
CA LEU A 31 1.63 -10.48 -27.32
C LEU A 31 2.78 -11.22 -26.58
N PRO A 32 3.97 -11.38 -27.21
CA PRO A 32 5.08 -12.16 -26.65
C PRO A 32 5.75 -11.45 -25.46
N ASP A 33 5.58 -10.14 -25.35
CA ASP A 33 6.03 -9.33 -24.23
C ASP A 33 5.13 -9.46 -22.99
N GLY A 34 4.02 -10.19 -23.10
CA GLY A 34 3.06 -10.46 -22.03
C GLY A 34 1.82 -9.56 -22.05
N VAL A 35 1.76 -8.57 -22.95
CA VAL A 35 0.63 -7.62 -23.05
C VAL A 35 -0.54 -8.25 -23.80
N VAL A 36 -1.77 -7.88 -23.43
CA VAL A 36 -3.00 -8.26 -24.15
C VAL A 36 -3.63 -7.01 -24.75
N ALA A 37 -3.98 -7.09 -26.04
CA ALA A 37 -4.67 -6.02 -26.75
C ALA A 37 -6.07 -6.49 -27.19
N GLY A 38 -7.06 -5.60 -27.14
CA GLY A 38 -8.39 -5.87 -27.70
C GLY A 38 -8.39 -5.71 -29.23
N ARG A 39 -8.92 -6.70 -29.96
CA ARG A 39 -9.18 -6.66 -31.40
C ARG A 39 -10.50 -5.97 -31.74
N THR A 40 -11.46 -6.01 -30.82
CA THR A 40 -12.79 -5.43 -30.96
C THR A 40 -13.06 -4.46 -29.82
N GLU A 41 -14.11 -3.62 -29.93
CA GLU A 41 -14.52 -2.72 -28.84
C GLU A 41 -14.81 -3.46 -27.53
N ARG A 42 -15.42 -4.65 -27.60
CA ARG A 42 -15.65 -5.53 -26.44
C ARG A 42 -14.36 -6.05 -25.84
N GLY A 43 -13.40 -6.44 -26.68
CA GLY A 43 -12.06 -6.85 -26.25
C GLY A 43 -11.31 -5.71 -25.55
N ILE A 44 -11.34 -4.50 -26.13
CA ILE A 44 -10.73 -3.30 -25.56
C ILE A 44 -11.34 -2.99 -24.19
N ALA A 45 -12.67 -2.97 -24.10
CA ALA A 45 -13.38 -2.74 -22.84
C ALA A 45 -13.03 -3.81 -21.78
N THR A 46 -12.97 -5.09 -22.17
CA THR A 46 -12.64 -6.18 -21.25
C THR A 46 -11.20 -6.10 -20.73
N VAL A 47 -10.23 -5.76 -21.59
CA VAL A 47 -8.82 -5.57 -21.20
C VAL A 47 -8.68 -4.46 -20.17
N GLU A 48 -9.36 -3.34 -20.40
CA GLU A 48 -9.25 -2.16 -19.54
C GLU A 48 -10.02 -2.33 -18.22
N THR A 49 -11.29 -2.76 -18.28
CA THR A 49 -12.15 -2.89 -17.10
C THR A 49 -11.65 -3.99 -16.14
N LEU A 50 -11.17 -5.12 -16.66
CA LEU A 50 -10.59 -6.18 -15.83
C LEU A 50 -9.10 -5.98 -15.52
N ALA A 51 -8.53 -4.84 -15.92
CA ALA A 51 -7.12 -4.50 -15.77
C ALA A 51 -6.20 -5.68 -16.15
N LEU A 52 -6.46 -6.29 -17.31
CA LEU A 52 -5.74 -7.49 -17.73
C LEU A 52 -4.23 -7.22 -17.85
N ASN A 53 -3.80 -6.00 -18.16
CA ASN A 53 -2.38 -5.67 -18.30
C ASN A 53 -1.67 -5.22 -17.01
N ARG A 54 -2.18 -5.57 -15.82
CA ARG A 54 -1.42 -5.37 -14.56
C ARG A 54 -0.10 -6.15 -14.56
N ALA A 55 0.93 -5.58 -13.92
CA ALA A 55 2.31 -6.07 -13.95
C ALA A 55 2.46 -7.57 -13.65
N ALA A 56 1.78 -8.07 -12.61
CA ALA A 56 1.82 -9.48 -12.23
C ALA A 56 1.31 -10.43 -13.34
N LEU A 57 0.23 -10.07 -14.05
CA LEU A 57 -0.31 -10.87 -15.14
C LEU A 57 0.55 -10.79 -16.40
N VAL A 58 1.11 -9.61 -16.69
CA VAL A 58 2.02 -9.42 -17.82
C VAL A 58 3.27 -10.28 -17.64
N GLU A 59 3.88 -10.27 -16.46
CA GLU A 59 5.07 -11.09 -16.21
C GLU A 59 4.74 -12.58 -16.20
N ALA A 60 3.59 -13.00 -15.64
CA ALA A 60 3.15 -14.38 -15.72
C ALA A 60 3.00 -14.85 -17.18
N ARG A 61 2.35 -14.05 -18.04
CA ARG A 61 2.21 -14.36 -19.47
C ARG A 61 3.54 -14.35 -20.21
N ARG A 62 4.42 -13.39 -19.90
CA ARG A 62 5.77 -13.32 -20.47
C ARG A 62 6.58 -14.56 -20.11
N SER A 63 6.45 -15.06 -18.88
CA SER A 63 7.08 -16.30 -18.44
C SER A 63 6.59 -17.51 -19.24
N GLU A 64 5.29 -17.59 -19.52
CA GLU A 64 4.70 -18.62 -20.38
C GLU A 64 5.16 -18.49 -21.84
N ALA A 65 5.26 -17.28 -22.38
CA ALA A 65 5.81 -17.05 -23.71
C ALA A 65 7.28 -17.49 -23.83
N LYS A 66 8.11 -17.25 -22.79
CA LYS A 66 9.48 -17.77 -22.72
C LYS A 66 9.50 -19.31 -22.69
N ARG A 67 8.59 -19.93 -21.94
CA ARG A 67 8.44 -21.40 -21.90
C ARG A 67 8.05 -21.96 -23.26
N PHE A 68 7.16 -21.30 -24.00
CA PHE A 68 6.78 -21.70 -25.35
C PHE A 68 7.99 -21.81 -26.28
N VAL A 69 8.91 -20.83 -26.24
CA VAL A 69 10.13 -20.83 -27.06
C VAL A 69 11.02 -22.04 -26.73
N ALA A 70 11.14 -22.40 -25.45
CA ALA A 70 11.95 -23.53 -24.99
C ALA A 70 11.25 -24.91 -25.14
N ALA A 71 9.93 -24.94 -25.32
CA ALA A 71 9.13 -26.16 -25.36
C ALA A 71 9.20 -26.88 -26.71
N SER A 72 9.05 -28.22 -26.67
CA SER A 72 8.98 -29.07 -27.86
C SER A 72 7.66 -28.89 -28.63
N ALA A 73 7.63 -29.27 -29.91
CA ALA A 73 6.42 -29.15 -30.73
C ALA A 73 5.20 -29.92 -30.17
N ALA A 74 5.45 -31.09 -29.55
CA ALA A 74 4.40 -31.88 -28.91
C ALA A 74 3.84 -31.17 -27.66
N GLU A 75 4.71 -30.64 -26.81
CA GLU A 75 4.31 -29.90 -25.60
C GLU A 75 3.55 -28.61 -25.94
N ARG A 76 3.97 -27.91 -27.01
CA ARG A 76 3.27 -26.71 -27.50
C ARG A 76 1.83 -27.02 -27.90
N LEU A 77 1.60 -28.13 -28.61
CA LEU A 77 0.26 -28.54 -29.04
C LEU A 77 -0.62 -28.96 -27.86
N GLU A 78 -0.05 -29.72 -26.92
CA GLU A 78 -0.74 -30.18 -25.71
C GLU A 78 -1.23 -28.99 -24.87
N ARG A 79 -0.32 -28.06 -24.53
CA ARG A 79 -0.67 -26.89 -23.70
C ARG A 79 -1.64 -25.94 -24.41
N ALA A 80 -1.51 -25.77 -25.72
CA ALA A 80 -2.45 -24.97 -26.52
C ALA A 80 -3.86 -25.59 -26.52
N SER A 81 -3.99 -26.92 -26.45
CA SER A 81 -5.29 -27.60 -26.40
C SER A 81 -5.89 -27.73 -24.99
N SER A 82 -5.11 -27.44 -23.95
CA SER A 82 -5.54 -27.57 -22.56
C SER A 82 -6.53 -26.47 -22.14
N GLN A 83 -7.41 -26.76 -21.18
CA GLN A 83 -8.17 -25.73 -20.45
C GLN A 83 -7.37 -25.14 -19.26
N GLY A 84 -6.05 -25.32 -19.25
CA GLY A 84 -5.18 -24.80 -18.21
C GLY A 84 -5.05 -23.28 -18.27
N GLY A 85 -4.57 -22.69 -17.17
CA GLY A 85 -4.26 -21.26 -17.12
C GLY A 85 -3.32 -20.84 -18.25
N TYR A 86 -3.60 -19.70 -18.88
CA TYR A 86 -2.80 -19.12 -19.97
C TYR A 86 -2.75 -19.94 -21.28
N ALA A 87 -3.58 -20.96 -21.47
CA ALA A 87 -3.62 -21.74 -22.71
C ALA A 87 -3.85 -20.88 -23.97
N ALA A 88 -4.60 -19.77 -23.84
CA ALA A 88 -4.81 -18.80 -24.92
C ALA A 88 -3.49 -18.21 -25.46
N VAL A 89 -2.50 -17.96 -24.59
CA VAL A 89 -1.17 -17.46 -24.98
C VAL A 89 -0.49 -18.49 -25.90
N TRP A 90 -0.50 -19.76 -25.51
CA TRP A 90 0.11 -20.86 -26.26
C TRP A 90 -0.58 -21.07 -27.62
N ARG A 91 -1.92 -21.03 -27.68
CA ARG A 91 -2.69 -21.13 -28.93
C ARG A 91 -2.33 -20.02 -29.92
N GLN A 92 -2.28 -18.78 -29.46
CA GLN A 92 -2.03 -17.63 -30.34
C GLN A 92 -0.57 -17.55 -30.80
N LEU A 93 0.39 -17.92 -29.94
CA LEU A 93 1.80 -18.02 -30.34
C LEU A 93 2.01 -19.11 -31.41
N LEU A 94 1.33 -20.27 -31.29
CA LEU A 94 1.36 -21.32 -32.31
C LEU A 94 0.78 -20.86 -33.66
N ARG A 95 -0.32 -20.09 -33.63
CA ARG A 95 -0.92 -19.48 -34.85
C ARG A 95 0.01 -18.45 -35.50
N ARG A 96 0.85 -17.76 -34.73
CA ARG A 96 1.82 -16.79 -35.26
C ARG A 96 2.95 -17.44 -36.05
N GLU A 97 3.42 -18.61 -35.64
CA GLU A 97 4.47 -19.34 -36.37
C GLU A 97 4.01 -19.71 -37.80
N SER A 98 2.71 -19.87 -38.01
CA SER A 98 2.13 -20.28 -39.29
C SER A 98 1.46 -19.15 -40.10
N ASN A 99 1.17 -17.98 -39.51
CA ASN A 99 0.34 -16.96 -40.16
C ASN A 99 0.86 -15.51 -39.96
N GLN A 100 1.48 -14.94 -40.99
CA GLN A 100 2.01 -13.56 -40.96
C GLN A 100 0.90 -12.50 -40.84
N THR A 101 -0.28 -12.74 -41.42
CA THR A 101 -1.45 -11.84 -41.34
C THR A 101 -1.90 -11.65 -39.89
N PHE A 102 -1.85 -12.71 -39.08
CA PHE A 102 -2.19 -12.65 -37.66
C PHE A 102 -1.22 -11.77 -36.84
N VAL A 103 0.05 -11.69 -37.26
CA VAL A 103 1.05 -10.81 -36.63
C VAL A 103 0.69 -9.34 -36.88
N GLN A 104 0.32 -8.99 -38.12
CA GLN A 104 -0.10 -7.62 -38.46
C GLN A 104 -1.39 -7.21 -37.75
N GLU A 105 -2.40 -8.08 -37.71
CA GLU A 105 -3.64 -7.83 -36.97
C GLU A 105 -3.41 -7.60 -35.48
N SER A 106 -2.49 -8.37 -34.88
CA SER A 106 -2.18 -8.21 -33.45
C SER A 106 -1.48 -6.89 -33.14
N LEU A 107 -0.58 -6.45 -34.04
CA LEU A 107 0.10 -5.16 -33.91
C LEU A 107 -0.89 -4.00 -34.10
N ALA A 108 -1.77 -4.08 -35.10
CA ALA A 108 -2.82 -3.11 -35.34
C ALA A 108 -3.81 -3.03 -34.16
N ALA A 109 -4.19 -4.17 -33.56
CA ALA A 109 -5.00 -4.21 -32.36
C ALA A 109 -4.29 -3.53 -31.18
N SER A 110 -2.97 -3.71 -31.03
CA SER A 110 -2.20 -3.01 -30.01
C SER A 110 -2.15 -1.50 -30.25
N ASP A 111 -1.99 -1.05 -31.48
CA ASP A 111 -2.00 0.38 -31.83
C ASP A 111 -3.38 1.00 -31.63
N ALA A 112 -4.45 0.28 -31.98
CA ALA A 112 -5.84 0.69 -31.75
C ALA A 112 -6.17 0.76 -30.26
N GLN A 113 -5.73 -0.22 -29.47
CA GLN A 113 -5.82 -0.18 -28.00
C GLN A 113 -5.09 1.06 -27.47
N ASN A 114 -3.86 1.31 -27.89
CA ASN A 114 -3.08 2.47 -27.46
C ASN A 114 -3.75 3.81 -27.85
N ALA A 115 -4.36 3.89 -29.02
CA ALA A 115 -5.10 5.06 -29.48
C ALA A 115 -6.43 5.26 -28.69
N ALA A 116 -7.15 4.17 -28.42
CA ALA A 116 -8.36 4.18 -27.61
C ALA A 116 -8.05 4.61 -26.17
N SER A 117 -6.99 4.07 -25.56
CA SER A 117 -6.53 4.47 -24.24
C SER A 117 -6.08 5.93 -24.21
N LYS A 118 -5.42 6.45 -25.28
CA LYS A 118 -5.10 7.88 -25.41
C LYS A 118 -6.34 8.78 -25.47
N ASN A 119 -7.38 8.40 -26.22
CA ASN A 119 -8.63 9.16 -26.28
C ASN A 119 -9.40 9.10 -24.95
N ARG A 120 -9.35 7.97 -24.23
CA ARG A 120 -9.94 7.81 -22.89
C ARG A 120 -9.11 8.46 -21.77
N ALA A 121 -7.89 8.91 -22.06
CA ALA A 121 -7.05 9.65 -21.11
C ALA A 121 -7.44 11.13 -20.99
N ASP A 122 -8.23 11.69 -21.92
CA ASP A 122 -8.77 13.06 -21.82
C ASP A 122 -9.97 13.10 -20.86
N VAL A 123 -9.68 12.94 -19.57
CA VAL A 123 -10.67 12.95 -18.49
C VAL A 123 -10.27 14.02 -17.49
N SER A 124 -11.26 14.82 -17.10
CA SER A 124 -11.08 15.89 -16.14
C SER A 124 -12.06 15.71 -14.99
N THR A 125 -11.55 15.26 -13.84
CA THR A 125 -12.36 15.18 -12.61
C THR A 125 -12.71 16.58 -12.12
N GLU A 126 -11.81 17.55 -12.32
CA GLU A 126 -12.01 18.96 -11.95
C GLU A 126 -13.13 19.63 -12.77
N LYS A 127 -13.23 19.34 -14.08
CA LYS A 127 -14.26 19.93 -14.97
C LYS A 127 -15.47 19.00 -15.19
N ALA A 128 -15.54 17.87 -14.50
CA ALA A 128 -16.55 16.83 -14.70
C ALA A 128 -16.70 16.39 -16.17
N ARG A 129 -15.61 16.34 -16.94
CA ARG A 129 -15.61 15.93 -18.36
C ARG A 129 -15.20 14.46 -18.49
N ASN A 130 -15.96 13.71 -19.29
CA ASN A 130 -15.74 12.29 -19.55
C ASN A 130 -15.67 11.43 -18.27
N LEU A 131 -16.52 11.74 -17.28
CA LEU A 131 -16.64 10.97 -16.03
C LEU A 131 -17.06 9.52 -16.27
N GLU A 132 -17.75 9.22 -17.37
CA GLU A 132 -18.06 7.83 -17.76
C GLU A 132 -16.77 7.03 -18.03
N ASN A 133 -15.78 7.63 -18.70
CA ASN A 133 -14.45 7.03 -18.89
C ASN A 133 -13.62 7.00 -17.59
N TYR A 134 -13.91 7.87 -16.63
CA TYR A 134 -13.34 7.78 -15.27
C TYR A 134 -13.86 6.53 -14.54
N ARG A 135 -15.18 6.28 -14.64
CA ARG A 135 -15.87 5.17 -13.96
C ARG A 135 -15.52 3.80 -14.56
N ALA A 136 -15.17 3.73 -15.84
CA ALA A 136 -14.98 2.47 -16.57
C ALA A 136 -13.62 1.77 -16.37
N VAL A 137 -12.57 2.50 -15.97
CA VAL A 137 -11.19 1.97 -15.89
C VAL A 137 -10.57 2.33 -14.53
N PRO A 138 -10.07 1.34 -13.76
CA PRO A 138 -9.44 1.61 -12.47
C PRO A 138 -8.19 2.48 -12.61
N ARG A 139 -8.13 3.59 -11.87
CA ARG A 139 -7.04 4.57 -11.91
C ARG A 139 -6.17 4.50 -10.65
N TYR A 140 -5.30 3.51 -10.59
CA TYR A 140 -4.34 3.38 -9.49
C TYR A 140 -3.00 4.02 -9.86
N ILE A 141 -2.30 4.52 -8.86
CA ILE A 141 -0.90 4.93 -8.99
C ILE A 141 -0.04 3.68 -9.06
N GLU A 142 0.75 3.57 -10.13
CA GLU A 142 1.72 2.49 -10.34
C GLU A 142 3.12 2.91 -9.90
N ARG A 143 3.48 4.16 -10.12
CA ARG A 143 4.84 4.63 -9.85
C ARG A 143 4.87 6.07 -9.40
N VAL A 144 5.76 6.37 -8.47
CA VAL A 144 6.02 7.73 -8.00
C VAL A 144 7.52 7.99 -8.03
N ARG A 145 7.95 8.99 -8.80
CA ARG A 145 9.33 9.47 -8.83
C ARG A 145 9.38 10.89 -8.29
N ILE A 146 10.22 11.10 -7.28
CA ILE A 146 10.39 12.38 -6.60
C ILE A 146 11.85 12.80 -6.74
N GLU A 147 12.08 14.01 -7.23
CA GLU A 147 13.39 14.62 -7.39
C GLU A 147 13.42 16.00 -6.75
N ASN A 148 14.39 16.23 -5.86
CA ASN A 148 14.63 17.48 -5.15
C ASN A 148 13.36 18.08 -4.50
N PHE A 149 12.63 17.28 -3.73
CA PHE A 149 11.40 17.67 -3.04
C PHE A 149 11.53 17.48 -1.52
N GLY A 150 11.45 18.55 -0.74
CA GLY A 150 11.63 18.57 0.71
C GLY A 150 13.01 18.03 1.08
N PRO A 151 13.13 17.04 1.98
CA PRO A 151 14.40 16.38 2.27
C PRO A 151 14.81 15.31 1.24
N ILE A 152 14.00 15.04 0.20
CA ILE A 152 14.22 13.95 -0.74
C ILE A 152 14.95 14.46 -1.98
N ARG A 153 16.13 13.91 -2.27
CA ARG A 153 16.89 14.23 -3.48
C ARG A 153 16.44 13.41 -4.68
N LEU A 154 16.34 12.10 -4.52
CA LEU A 154 15.83 11.17 -5.53
C LEU A 154 15.17 9.99 -4.82
N LEU A 155 13.89 9.76 -5.11
CA LEU A 155 13.15 8.60 -4.64
C LEU A 155 12.31 8.06 -5.78
N ASN A 156 12.28 6.74 -5.92
CA ASN A 156 11.50 6.06 -6.94
C ASN A 156 10.75 4.93 -6.25
N LEU A 157 9.42 5.03 -6.23
CA LEU A 157 8.54 4.07 -5.59
C LEU A 157 7.75 3.31 -6.64
N ASP A 158 7.79 1.98 -6.56
CA ASP A 158 6.98 1.08 -7.37
C ASP A 158 5.79 0.54 -6.54
N LEU A 159 4.59 0.97 -6.92
CA LEU A 159 3.32 0.62 -6.29
C LEU A 159 2.58 -0.48 -7.08
N SER A 160 3.14 -0.94 -8.20
CA SER A 160 2.49 -1.88 -9.13
C SER A 160 2.56 -3.35 -8.69
N GLN A 161 3.34 -3.65 -7.64
CA GLN A 161 3.67 -5.01 -7.23
C GLN A 161 2.63 -5.68 -6.33
N SER A 162 1.54 -4.99 -5.97
CA SER A 162 0.50 -5.55 -5.10
C SER A 162 -0.10 -6.83 -5.70
N GLN A 163 -0.17 -7.88 -4.88
CA GLN A 163 -0.80 -9.15 -5.24
C GLN A 163 -2.32 -9.17 -4.99
N SER A 164 -2.93 -8.00 -4.73
CA SER A 164 -4.36 -7.93 -4.45
C SER A 164 -5.24 -8.19 -5.67
N ALA A 165 -6.38 -8.83 -5.43
CA ALA A 165 -7.47 -8.90 -6.40
C ALA A 165 -8.34 -7.62 -6.45
N ARG A 166 -8.24 -6.75 -5.43
CA ARG A 166 -8.96 -5.48 -5.30
C ARG A 166 -8.00 -4.30 -5.44
N ALA A 167 -8.48 -3.07 -5.24
CA ALA A 167 -7.63 -1.89 -5.16
C ALA A 167 -6.47 -2.11 -4.16
N PRO A 168 -5.23 -1.73 -4.54
CA PRO A 168 -4.06 -1.94 -3.71
C PRO A 168 -4.07 -0.99 -2.51
N CYS A 169 -3.49 -1.46 -1.41
CA CYS A 169 -3.24 -0.65 -0.23
C CYS A 169 -1.72 -0.61 -0.03
N PHE A 170 -1.12 0.55 0.25
CA PHE A 170 0.34 0.66 0.34
C PHE A 170 0.76 1.39 1.61
N ALA A 171 1.70 0.79 2.35
CA ALA A 171 2.24 1.34 3.57
C ALA A 171 3.67 1.84 3.39
N LEU A 172 3.88 3.10 3.76
CA LEU A 172 5.19 3.72 3.91
C LEU A 172 5.65 3.63 5.37
N LEU A 173 6.72 2.90 5.59
CA LEU A 173 7.38 2.71 6.88
C LEU A 173 8.73 3.43 6.92
N GLY A 174 9.32 3.52 8.10
CA GLY A 174 10.65 4.10 8.31
C GLY A 174 10.72 4.99 9.54
N GLU A 175 11.92 5.43 9.90
CA GLU A 175 12.16 6.26 11.09
C GLU A 175 11.53 7.66 11.00
N ASN A 176 11.48 8.36 12.12
CA ASN A 176 11.00 9.74 12.14
C ASN A 176 11.92 10.63 11.28
N GLY A 177 11.31 11.50 10.46
CA GLY A 177 12.08 12.43 9.62
C GLY A 177 12.66 11.85 8.32
N VAL A 178 12.46 10.58 7.98
CA VAL A 178 12.88 10.00 6.68
C VAL A 178 12.02 10.44 5.49
N GLY A 179 11.06 11.34 5.68
CA GLY A 179 10.29 11.94 4.59
C GLY A 179 8.97 11.26 4.22
N LYS A 180 8.44 10.33 5.04
CA LYS A 180 7.13 9.68 4.78
C LYS A 180 5.99 10.67 4.50
N SER A 181 5.77 11.64 5.39
CA SER A 181 4.79 12.71 5.22
C SER A 181 5.09 13.58 3.99
N THR A 182 6.38 13.75 3.66
CA THR A 182 6.80 14.47 2.45
C THR A 182 6.40 13.73 1.18
N VAL A 183 6.57 12.40 1.12
CA VAL A 183 6.13 11.58 -0.01
C VAL A 183 4.62 11.71 -0.21
N LEU A 184 3.83 11.58 0.87
CA LEU A 184 2.37 11.75 0.80
C LEU A 184 1.99 13.15 0.29
N ARG A 185 2.66 14.21 0.78
CA ARG A 185 2.44 15.59 0.32
C ARG A 185 2.79 15.77 -1.16
N ALA A 186 3.88 15.17 -1.63
CA ALA A 186 4.28 15.22 -3.03
C ALA A 186 3.22 14.61 -3.95
N ILE A 187 2.73 13.42 -3.59
CA ILE A 187 1.67 12.72 -4.33
C ILE A 187 0.36 13.53 -4.29
N ALA A 188 -0.05 14.00 -3.10
CA ALA A 188 -1.28 14.78 -2.93
C ALA A 188 -1.30 16.02 -3.83
N MET A 189 -0.19 16.77 -3.86
CA MET A 189 -0.06 17.99 -4.66
C MET A 189 -0.06 17.70 -6.16
N ALA A 190 0.67 16.67 -6.58
CA ALA A 190 0.71 16.28 -7.99
C ALA A 190 -0.69 15.94 -8.51
N LEU A 191 -1.48 15.20 -7.74
CA LEU A 191 -2.84 14.79 -8.13
C LEU A 191 -3.89 15.91 -8.02
N ALA A 192 -3.80 16.76 -6.98
CA ALA A 192 -4.79 17.82 -6.75
C ALA A 192 -4.70 18.98 -7.76
N GLY A 193 -3.55 19.13 -8.43
CA GLY A 193 -3.37 20.01 -9.56
C GLY A 193 -3.24 21.50 -9.22
N LYS A 194 -3.15 22.31 -10.28
CA LYS A 194 -2.76 23.74 -10.21
C LYS A 194 -3.76 24.61 -9.44
N LYS A 195 -5.07 24.37 -9.58
CA LYS A 195 -6.11 25.15 -8.89
C LYS A 195 -6.00 24.99 -7.37
N TYR A 196 -5.78 23.76 -6.91
CA TYR A 196 -5.65 23.48 -5.48
C TYR A 196 -4.34 24.01 -4.90
N ALA A 197 -3.23 23.88 -5.63
CA ALA A 197 -1.94 24.42 -5.21
C ALA A 197 -2.00 25.95 -4.95
N LYS A 198 -2.67 26.69 -5.84
CA LYS A 198 -2.92 28.14 -5.65
C LYS A 198 -3.80 28.42 -4.44
N ARG A 199 -4.82 27.59 -4.19
CA ARG A 199 -5.75 27.73 -3.06
C ARG A 199 -5.05 27.59 -1.71
N LEU A 200 -4.12 26.64 -1.60
CA LEU A 200 -3.30 26.43 -0.41
C LEU A 200 -2.21 27.51 -0.22
N ARG A 201 -2.03 28.41 -1.19
CA ARG A 201 -0.99 29.46 -1.20
C ARG A 201 0.44 28.91 -1.07
N LEU A 202 0.65 27.69 -1.55
CA LEU A 202 1.95 27.02 -1.51
C LEU A 202 2.81 27.44 -2.69
N THR A 203 4.12 27.57 -2.46
CA THR A 203 5.10 27.99 -3.47
C THR A 203 6.19 26.93 -3.65
N SER A 204 6.91 27.00 -4.77
CA SER A 204 8.02 26.08 -5.03
C SER A 204 9.09 26.13 -3.93
N LYS A 205 9.26 27.27 -3.24
CA LYS A 205 10.23 27.41 -2.16
C LYS A 205 9.92 26.52 -0.96
N ASP A 206 8.65 26.24 -0.71
CA ASP A 206 8.22 25.46 0.45
C ASP A 206 8.55 23.97 0.31
N PHE A 207 8.79 23.53 -0.93
CA PHE A 207 9.02 22.13 -1.26
C PHE A 207 10.33 21.86 -1.99
N LEU A 208 11.08 22.84 -2.47
CA LEU A 208 12.36 22.56 -3.12
C LEU A 208 13.40 22.07 -2.12
N PHE A 209 14.18 21.07 -2.53
CA PHE A 209 15.34 20.64 -1.76
C PHE A 209 16.33 21.81 -1.53
N PRO A 210 16.94 21.93 -0.34
CA PRO A 210 17.84 23.04 -0.03
C PRO A 210 18.91 23.25 -1.10
N ASN A 211 19.14 24.52 -1.48
CA ASN A 211 20.14 24.93 -2.48
C ASN A 211 19.95 24.38 -3.90
N THR A 212 18.78 23.85 -4.25
CA THR A 212 18.47 23.42 -5.63
C THR A 212 17.66 24.46 -6.39
N TYR A 213 17.77 24.43 -7.72
CA TYR A 213 17.04 25.34 -8.61
C TYR A 213 15.77 24.70 -9.21
N LYS A 214 15.77 23.37 -9.36
CA LYS A 214 14.71 22.59 -9.99
C LYS A 214 14.43 21.31 -9.18
N GLY A 215 13.16 21.01 -9.01
CA GLY A 215 12.65 19.72 -8.55
C GLY A 215 11.51 19.24 -9.44
N GLU A 216 11.23 17.94 -9.38
CA GLU A 216 10.20 17.29 -10.20
C GLU A 216 9.54 16.17 -9.38
N VAL A 217 8.22 16.11 -9.43
CA VAL A 217 7.45 14.97 -8.92
C VAL A 217 6.64 14.41 -10.07
N ARG A 218 6.84 13.13 -10.35
CA ARG A 218 6.17 12.40 -11.42
C ARG A 218 5.35 11.27 -10.83
N VAL A 219 4.07 11.24 -11.17
CA VAL A 219 3.11 10.22 -10.73
C VAL A 219 2.57 9.53 -11.98
N SER A 220 2.82 8.23 -12.09
CA SER A 220 2.33 7.38 -13.18
C SER A 220 1.07 6.66 -12.72
N ILE A 221 0.00 6.79 -13.50
CA ILE A 221 -1.31 6.20 -13.22
C ILE A 221 -1.63 5.18 -14.30
N VAL A 222 -2.27 4.07 -13.93
CA VAL A 222 -2.71 3.03 -14.88
C VAL A 222 -3.49 3.66 -16.04
N GLY A 223 -3.01 3.43 -17.26
CA GLY A 223 -3.72 3.84 -18.49
C GLY A 223 -3.75 5.35 -18.77
N GLN A 224 -2.98 6.16 -18.05
CA GLN A 224 -2.92 7.62 -18.23
C GLN A 224 -1.50 8.13 -18.47
N PRO A 225 -1.33 9.29 -19.12
CA PRO A 225 -0.03 9.94 -19.18
C PRO A 225 0.46 10.35 -17.79
N ASP A 226 1.78 10.36 -17.61
CA ASP A 226 2.42 10.78 -16.38
C ASP A 226 2.00 12.21 -15.97
N ILE A 227 1.58 12.37 -14.72
CA ILE A 227 1.36 13.68 -14.12
C ILE A 227 2.70 14.16 -13.59
N VAL A 228 3.21 15.24 -14.18
CA VAL A 228 4.51 15.83 -13.83
C VAL A 228 4.27 17.19 -13.20
N MET A 229 4.66 17.33 -11.94
CA MET A 229 4.71 18.59 -11.20
C MET A 229 6.16 19.08 -11.16
N THR A 230 6.42 20.26 -11.73
CA THR A 230 7.75 20.87 -11.77
C THR A 230 7.83 22.04 -10.80
N LEU A 231 8.88 22.04 -9.98
CA LEU A 231 9.20 23.09 -9.03
C LEU A 231 10.41 23.86 -9.53
N LEU A 232 10.28 25.17 -9.67
CA LEU A 232 11.37 26.06 -10.04
C LEU A 232 11.53 27.16 -8.99
N ARG A 233 12.78 27.44 -8.61
CA ARG A 233 13.07 28.43 -7.59
C ARG A 233 12.49 29.80 -7.98
N ASN A 234 11.77 30.42 -7.04
CA ASN A 234 11.09 31.71 -7.23
C ASN A 234 10.02 31.74 -8.35
N ARG A 235 9.51 30.59 -8.77
CA ARG A 235 8.39 30.48 -9.70
C ARG A 235 7.22 29.74 -9.08
N ALA A 236 6.03 29.94 -9.64
CA ALA A 236 4.86 29.14 -9.32
C ALA A 236 5.09 27.68 -9.71
N ILE A 237 4.36 26.78 -9.07
CA ILE A 237 4.40 25.34 -9.38
C ILE A 237 3.77 25.12 -10.77
N GLU A 238 4.49 24.42 -11.64
CA GLU A 238 4.06 24.07 -12.99
C GLU A 238 3.60 22.61 -13.02
N PHE A 239 2.60 22.31 -13.85
CA PHE A 239 2.02 20.97 -13.98
C PHE A 239 1.95 20.62 -15.47
N SER A 240 2.18 19.36 -15.83
CA SER A 240 2.04 18.86 -17.21
C SER A 240 0.59 18.87 -17.70
N THR A 241 -0.37 18.78 -16.77
CA THR A 241 -1.80 18.78 -17.04
C THR A 241 -2.47 20.03 -16.47
N ASP A 242 -3.38 20.63 -17.24
CA ASP A 242 -4.12 21.81 -16.81
C ASP A 242 -5.27 21.49 -15.85
N THR A 243 -5.71 20.23 -15.78
CA THR A 243 -6.77 19.77 -14.89
C THR A 243 -6.43 18.46 -14.22
N SER A 244 -6.92 18.26 -13.01
CA SER A 244 -6.82 16.98 -12.31
C SER A 244 -7.58 15.87 -13.04
N GLN A 245 -6.95 14.70 -13.07
CA GLN A 245 -7.46 13.49 -13.73
C GLN A 245 -7.85 12.38 -12.72
N SER A 246 -7.64 12.63 -11.43
CA SER A 246 -7.85 11.70 -10.33
C SER A 246 -8.63 12.35 -9.21
N LEU A 247 -9.40 11.56 -8.47
CA LEU A 247 -10.00 11.97 -7.22
C LEU A 247 -9.02 11.68 -6.08
N VAL A 248 -8.64 12.71 -5.31
CA VAL A 248 -7.62 12.59 -4.26
C VAL A 248 -8.09 13.16 -2.93
N LEU A 249 -7.97 12.34 -1.89
CA LEU A 249 -8.22 12.72 -0.50
C LEU A 249 -6.92 12.57 0.26
N ALA A 250 -6.57 13.54 1.11
CA ALA A 250 -5.36 13.45 1.90
C ALA A 250 -5.55 13.99 3.32
N TYR A 251 -5.16 13.17 4.30
CA TYR A 251 -5.33 13.41 5.72
C TYR A 251 -3.97 13.42 6.42
N GLY A 252 -3.76 14.41 7.29
CA GLY A 252 -2.61 14.48 8.19
C GLY A 252 -2.77 13.56 9.41
N ALA A 253 -1.87 13.70 10.39
CA ALA A 253 -1.86 12.85 11.59
C ALA A 253 -3.00 13.16 12.58
N THR A 254 -3.38 14.43 12.74
CA THR A 254 -4.26 14.91 13.83
C THR A 254 -5.76 14.79 13.53
N ARG A 255 -6.18 14.75 12.25
CA ARG A 255 -7.55 14.43 11.79
C ARG A 255 -8.67 14.96 12.72
N LEU A 256 -8.63 16.25 13.04
CA LEU A 256 -9.51 16.85 14.04
C LEU A 256 -10.93 17.01 13.50
N LEU A 257 -11.95 16.71 14.32
CA LEU A 257 -13.33 17.08 14.02
C LEU A 257 -13.58 18.56 14.35
N PRO A 258 -14.55 19.22 13.68
CA PRO A 258 -14.86 20.61 13.95
C PRO A 258 -15.41 20.78 15.37
N ARG A 259 -14.85 21.73 16.13
CA ARG A 259 -15.32 22.12 17.46
C ARG A 259 -15.46 23.65 17.55
N GLY A 260 -16.64 24.12 17.93
CA GLY A 260 -16.91 25.55 18.19
C GLY A 260 -16.61 26.48 17.01
N ARG A 261 -15.53 27.27 17.12
CA ARG A 261 -15.16 28.30 16.12
C ARG A 261 -14.37 27.75 14.93
N HIS A 262 -13.86 26.52 15.00
CA HIS A 262 -13.09 25.91 13.92
C HIS A 262 -14.02 25.23 12.92
N LYS A 263 -14.32 25.91 11.82
CA LYS A 263 -15.18 25.40 10.75
C LYS A 263 -14.39 24.64 9.70
N PRO A 264 -14.95 23.54 9.16
CA PRO A 264 -14.35 22.84 8.03
C PRO A 264 -14.31 23.73 6.80
N ARG A 265 -13.32 23.49 5.94
CA ARG A 265 -13.32 24.03 4.58
C ARG A 265 -13.88 23.00 3.63
N HIS A 266 -14.70 23.47 2.69
CA HIS A 266 -15.14 22.63 1.59
C HIS A 266 -13.95 22.32 0.67
N GLY A 267 -13.83 21.04 0.29
CA GLY A 267 -12.89 20.58 -0.73
C GLY A 267 -13.26 21.13 -2.11
N GLU A 268 -12.47 20.75 -3.11
CA GLU A 268 -12.92 20.78 -4.51
C GLU A 268 -13.64 19.46 -4.81
N PRO A 269 -14.50 19.38 -5.85
CA PRO A 269 -15.20 18.15 -6.21
C PRO A 269 -14.28 16.94 -6.43
N HIS A 270 -13.06 17.20 -6.91
CA HIS A 270 -12.06 16.17 -7.20
C HIS A 270 -10.97 16.02 -6.15
N ALA A 271 -10.91 16.90 -5.14
CA ALA A 271 -9.81 16.86 -4.18
C ALA A 271 -10.19 17.42 -2.80
N LYS A 272 -9.70 16.77 -1.73
CA LYS A 272 -9.71 17.31 -0.37
C LYS A 272 -8.41 16.95 0.34
N ILE A 273 -7.44 17.87 0.32
CA ILE A 273 -6.08 17.62 0.82
C ILE A 273 -5.63 18.57 1.93
N ASP A 274 -6.46 19.54 2.35
CA ASP A 274 -6.05 20.64 3.23
C ASP A 274 -5.49 20.16 4.58
N ASN A 275 -6.10 19.11 5.16
CA ASN A 275 -5.69 18.57 6.47
C ASN A 275 -4.25 17.99 6.47
N LEU A 276 -3.74 17.52 5.31
CA LEU A 276 -2.36 17.04 5.19
C LEU A 276 -1.32 18.19 5.26
N PHE A 277 -1.72 19.39 4.84
CA PHE A 277 -0.85 20.58 4.82
C PHE A 277 -1.05 21.47 6.05
N ASP A 278 -2.24 21.46 6.63
CA ASP A 278 -2.58 22.18 7.87
C ASP A 278 -3.20 21.21 8.89
N PRO A 279 -2.42 20.76 9.90
CA PRO A 279 -2.90 19.85 10.94
C PRO A 279 -4.06 20.39 11.78
N PHE A 280 -4.29 21.71 11.78
CA PHE A 280 -5.37 22.35 12.54
C PHE A 280 -6.64 22.52 11.71
N MET A 281 -6.61 22.19 10.42
CA MET A 281 -7.79 22.21 9.57
C MET A 281 -8.71 21.04 9.93
N PRO A 282 -9.93 21.29 10.43
CA PRO A 282 -10.83 20.21 10.79
C PRO A 282 -11.41 19.51 9.55
N LEU A 283 -11.74 18.23 9.72
CA LEU A 283 -12.49 17.42 8.75
C LEU A 283 -13.95 17.89 8.65
N THR A 284 -14.73 17.35 7.71
CA THR A 284 -16.16 17.71 7.60
C THR A 284 -16.90 17.40 8.90
N ASP A 285 -17.90 18.23 9.17
CA ASP A 285 -18.88 17.95 10.21
C ASP A 285 -19.70 16.71 9.85
N ALA A 286 -19.30 15.58 10.43
CA ALA A 286 -19.89 14.29 10.15
C ALA A 286 -21.37 14.24 10.55
N GLU A 287 -21.76 14.83 11.68
CA GLU A 287 -23.14 14.85 12.13
C GLU A 287 -24.02 15.66 11.18
N ALA A 288 -23.56 16.87 10.79
CA ALA A 288 -24.29 17.72 9.87
C ALA A 288 -24.45 17.09 8.48
N TRP A 289 -23.41 16.42 7.97
CA TRP A 289 -23.49 15.76 6.66
C TRP A 289 -24.41 14.53 6.70
N LEU A 290 -24.27 13.66 7.71
CA LEU A 290 -25.13 12.50 7.87
C LEU A 290 -26.59 12.90 8.07
N ALA A 291 -26.85 14.02 8.77
CA ALA A 291 -28.19 14.55 9.00
C ALA A 291 -28.88 15.01 7.70
N ALA A 292 -28.10 15.42 6.70
CA ALA A 292 -28.57 16.00 5.44
C ALA A 292 -28.66 15.00 4.28
N LEU A 293 -28.45 13.70 4.54
CA LEU A 293 -28.44 12.67 3.49
C LEU A 293 -29.84 12.37 2.93
N GLU A 294 -29.89 12.05 1.64
CA GLU A 294 -31.09 11.52 1.01
C GLU A 294 -31.34 10.05 1.42
N PRO A 295 -32.60 9.58 1.45
CA PRO A 295 -32.93 8.24 1.95
C PRO A 295 -32.21 7.09 1.25
N LYS A 296 -31.95 7.21 -0.06
CA LYS A 296 -31.21 6.19 -0.84
C LYS A 296 -29.75 6.08 -0.38
N CYS A 297 -29.12 7.20 -0.03
CA CYS A 297 -27.73 7.25 0.38
C CYS A 297 -27.51 6.70 1.80
N VAL A 298 -28.53 6.77 2.66
CA VAL A 298 -28.46 6.30 4.07
C VAL A 298 -28.16 4.81 4.14
N GLU A 299 -28.78 4.00 3.28
CA GLU A 299 -28.56 2.55 3.28
C GLU A 299 -27.11 2.19 2.93
N ASP A 300 -26.57 2.84 1.89
CA ASP A 300 -25.19 2.60 1.44
C ASP A 300 -24.17 3.11 2.46
N VAL A 301 -24.43 4.25 3.10
CA VAL A 301 -23.61 4.75 4.21
C VAL A 301 -23.62 3.77 5.39
N ASN A 302 -24.78 3.23 5.76
CA ASN A 302 -24.88 2.23 6.83
C ASN A 302 -24.14 0.93 6.47
N LYS A 303 -24.16 0.48 5.22
CA LYS A 303 -23.35 -0.68 4.77
C LYS A 303 -21.86 -0.42 4.97
N VAL A 304 -21.37 0.75 4.58
CA VAL A 304 -19.96 1.15 4.76
C VAL A 304 -19.58 1.22 6.24
N LEU A 305 -20.40 1.88 7.06
CA LEU A 305 -20.14 2.03 8.49
C LEU A 305 -20.10 0.69 9.22
N ARG A 306 -20.99 -0.25 8.86
CA ARG A 306 -20.99 -1.63 9.39
C ARG A 306 -19.72 -2.40 9.04
N ARG A 307 -19.12 -2.16 7.86
CA ARG A 307 -17.83 -2.77 7.46
C ARG A 307 -16.63 -2.11 8.16
N LEU A 308 -16.71 -0.82 8.47
CA LEU A 308 -15.63 -0.06 9.12
C LEU A 308 -15.53 -0.28 10.63
N LEU A 309 -16.67 -0.33 11.32
CA LEU A 309 -16.73 -0.42 12.77
C LEU A 309 -16.70 -1.87 13.29
N PRO A 310 -16.06 -2.14 14.44
CA PRO A 310 -16.17 -3.43 15.11
C PRO A 310 -17.62 -3.75 15.48
N ILE A 311 -17.97 -5.04 15.47
CA ILE A 311 -19.32 -5.58 15.74
C ILE A 311 -19.88 -5.10 17.09
N GLU A 312 -19.02 -4.85 18.07
CA GLU A 312 -19.42 -4.40 19.40
C GLU A 312 -19.94 -2.95 19.43
N LYS A 313 -19.66 -2.14 18.39
CA LYS A 313 -20.05 -0.72 18.34
C LYS A 313 -20.75 -0.40 17.02
N HIS A 314 -21.92 -0.99 16.79
CA HIS A 314 -22.73 -0.65 15.62
C HIS A 314 -23.27 0.79 15.75
N LEU A 315 -22.80 1.63 14.83
CA LEU A 315 -23.35 2.95 14.56
C LEU A 315 -24.27 2.79 13.34
N GLU A 316 -25.53 3.15 13.51
CA GLU A 316 -26.50 3.17 12.42
C GLU A 316 -27.10 4.57 12.29
N VAL A 317 -27.14 5.06 11.07
CA VAL A 317 -27.87 6.28 10.75
C VAL A 317 -29.32 5.88 10.53
N VAL A 318 -30.19 6.35 11.42
CA VAL A 318 -31.62 6.02 11.44
C VAL A 318 -32.42 7.29 11.13
N ARG A 319 -33.48 7.13 10.34
CA ARG A 319 -34.40 8.22 10.05
C ARG A 319 -35.39 8.39 11.19
N GLU A 320 -35.52 9.62 11.68
CA GLU A 320 -36.54 9.92 12.66
C GLU A 320 -37.92 9.92 11.98
N VAL A 321 -38.88 9.23 12.59
CA VAL A 321 -40.25 9.10 12.05
C VAL A 321 -41.09 10.35 12.34
N VAL A 322 -40.67 11.17 13.31
CA VAL A 322 -41.37 12.39 13.75
C VAL A 322 -40.38 13.57 13.71
N GLY A 323 -40.37 14.30 12.60
CA GLY A 323 -39.41 15.36 12.31
C GLY A 323 -38.50 14.96 11.15
N GLU A 324 -38.32 15.84 10.16
CA GLU A 324 -37.53 15.58 8.94
C GLU A 324 -36.01 15.58 9.22
N GLY A 325 -35.55 14.87 10.25
CA GLY A 325 -34.15 14.75 10.63
C GLY A 325 -33.65 13.31 10.61
N LEU A 326 -32.42 13.11 10.14
CA LEU A 326 -31.68 11.85 10.36
C LEU A 326 -30.95 11.94 11.70
N ARG A 327 -31.03 10.89 12.51
CA ARG A 327 -30.25 10.75 13.75
C ARG A 327 -29.28 9.60 13.64
N VAL A 328 -28.14 9.73 14.31
CA VAL A 328 -27.18 8.65 14.47
C VAL A 328 -27.55 7.89 15.74
N GLN A 329 -27.86 6.61 15.61
CA GLN A 329 -28.23 5.73 16.71
C GLN A 329 -27.12 4.70 16.95
N PHE A 330 -26.75 4.50 18.23
CA PHE A 330 -25.87 3.42 18.63
C PHE A 330 -26.69 2.27 19.21
N THR A 331 -26.35 1.02 18.88
CA THR A 331 -27.06 -0.17 19.36
C THR A 331 -27.04 -0.31 20.89
N GLU A 332 -26.00 0.16 21.56
CA GLU A 332 -25.90 0.10 23.03
C GLU A 332 -26.62 1.25 23.75
N ASN A 333 -26.89 2.37 23.06
CA ASN A 333 -27.57 3.53 23.63
C ASN A 333 -28.06 4.48 22.53
N SER A 334 -29.37 4.67 22.44
CA SER A 334 -30.01 5.33 21.30
C SER A 334 -29.81 6.85 21.22
N ASP A 335 -29.11 7.47 22.19
CA ASP A 335 -29.04 8.93 22.33
C ASP A 335 -27.61 9.50 22.37
N ARG A 336 -26.58 8.69 22.09
CA ARG A 336 -25.20 9.18 22.05
C ARG A 336 -24.92 9.97 20.77
N LYS A 337 -24.18 11.07 20.89
CA LYS A 337 -23.68 11.85 19.73
C LYS A 337 -22.30 11.36 19.28
N ILE A 338 -21.91 11.65 18.03
CA ILE A 338 -20.56 11.34 17.54
C ILE A 338 -19.53 12.11 18.38
N SER A 339 -19.86 13.35 18.79
CA SER A 339 -19.03 14.16 19.69
C SER A 339 -18.75 13.54 21.06
N GLU A 340 -19.50 12.50 21.47
CA GLU A 340 -19.37 11.81 22.76
C GLU A 340 -18.57 10.51 22.65
N LEU A 341 -18.19 10.09 21.44
CA LEU A 341 -17.29 8.96 21.22
C LEU A 341 -15.86 9.30 21.66
N SER A 342 -15.02 8.29 21.86
CA SER A 342 -13.59 8.58 22.07
C SER A 342 -12.97 9.17 20.82
N ASP A 343 -11.96 10.03 21.00
CA ASP A 343 -11.31 10.78 19.91
C ASP A 343 -10.82 9.86 18.77
N GLY A 344 -10.42 8.61 19.08
CA GLY A 344 -10.05 7.62 18.08
C GLY A 344 -11.18 7.19 17.14
N TYR A 345 -12.38 6.97 17.69
CA TYR A 345 -13.56 6.66 16.87
C TYR A 345 -14.05 7.89 16.11
N GLN A 346 -13.99 9.07 16.75
CA GLN A 346 -14.31 10.35 16.11
C GLN A 346 -13.45 10.61 14.87
N SER A 347 -12.13 10.47 15.01
CA SER A 347 -11.17 10.67 13.92
C SER A 347 -11.42 9.71 12.75
N MET A 348 -11.66 8.43 13.07
CA MET A 348 -11.98 7.41 12.07
C MET A 348 -13.29 7.72 11.34
N LEU A 349 -14.37 8.03 12.07
CA LEU A 349 -15.66 8.35 11.48
C LEU A 349 -15.60 9.62 10.64
N GLY A 350 -14.88 10.65 11.11
CA GLY A 350 -14.64 11.87 10.35
C GLY A 350 -13.94 11.60 9.02
N MET A 351 -12.88 10.78 9.04
CA MET A 351 -12.18 10.39 7.82
C MET A 351 -13.10 9.59 6.89
N ALA A 352 -13.83 8.60 7.43
CA ALA A 352 -14.76 7.81 6.64
C ALA A 352 -15.82 8.68 5.99
N VAL A 353 -16.47 9.57 6.75
CA VAL A 353 -17.51 10.48 6.24
C VAL A 353 -16.93 11.47 5.21
N ASP A 354 -15.71 11.97 5.42
CA ASP A 354 -15.03 12.80 4.40
C ASP A 354 -14.84 12.04 3.09
N ILE A 355 -14.42 10.77 3.16
CA ILE A 355 -14.31 9.90 1.99
C ILE A 355 -15.69 9.78 1.34
N MET A 356 -16.73 9.40 2.10
CA MET A 356 -18.08 9.24 1.58
C MET A 356 -18.62 10.50 0.90
N GLN A 357 -18.47 11.65 1.54
CA GLN A 357 -18.93 12.92 1.02
C GLN A 357 -18.31 13.23 -0.36
N VAL A 358 -17.01 13.05 -0.52
CA VAL A 358 -16.34 13.35 -1.78
C VAL A 358 -16.66 12.31 -2.85
N MET A 359 -16.82 11.04 -2.47
CA MET A 359 -17.21 9.98 -3.42
C MET A 359 -18.61 10.18 -3.99
N TYR A 360 -19.58 10.59 -3.17
CA TYR A 360 -20.95 10.88 -3.62
C TYR A 360 -21.05 12.07 -4.58
N LEU A 361 -20.08 13.00 -4.56
CA LEU A 361 -20.04 14.09 -5.54
C LEU A 361 -19.62 13.61 -6.93
N ALA A 362 -18.89 12.50 -7.02
CA ALA A 362 -18.32 11.98 -8.26
C ALA A 362 -19.02 10.72 -8.79
N HIS A 363 -19.62 9.92 -7.92
CA HIS A 363 -20.22 8.61 -8.22
C HIS A 363 -21.63 8.48 -7.63
N GLU A 364 -22.48 7.71 -8.31
CA GLU A 364 -23.86 7.43 -7.87
C GLU A 364 -23.95 6.30 -6.84
N SER A 365 -22.92 5.45 -6.76
CA SER A 365 -22.79 4.31 -5.86
C SER A 365 -21.41 4.35 -5.19
N MET A 366 -21.37 3.96 -3.92
CA MET A 366 -20.12 3.91 -3.16
C MET A 366 -19.23 2.72 -3.56
N GLU A 367 -19.82 1.59 -3.94
CA GLU A 367 -19.05 0.37 -4.22
C GLU A 367 -18.18 0.51 -5.49
N ASP A 368 -18.59 1.40 -6.39
CA ASP A 368 -17.91 1.72 -7.65
C ASP A 368 -17.04 2.99 -7.57
N ALA A 369 -17.01 3.63 -6.40
CA ALA A 369 -16.29 4.89 -6.23
C ALA A 369 -14.77 4.66 -6.26
N GLN A 370 -14.10 5.31 -7.22
CA GLN A 370 -12.68 5.18 -7.45
C GLN A 370 -11.93 6.44 -7.03
N GLY A 371 -10.79 6.26 -6.35
CA GLY A 371 -9.94 7.38 -5.98
C GLY A 371 -8.70 6.94 -5.22
N VAL A 372 -7.86 7.91 -4.91
CA VAL A 372 -6.66 7.74 -4.09
C VAL A 372 -6.88 8.43 -2.75
N VAL A 373 -6.70 7.68 -1.66
CA VAL A 373 -6.75 8.20 -0.30
C VAL A 373 -5.36 8.11 0.32
N LEU A 374 -4.85 9.26 0.75
CA LEU A 374 -3.55 9.41 1.38
C LEU A 374 -3.74 9.65 2.88
N VAL A 375 -3.10 8.85 3.73
CA VAL A 375 -3.25 8.98 5.20
C VAL A 375 -1.88 9.05 5.87
N ASP A 376 -1.55 10.19 6.48
CA ASP A 376 -0.36 10.31 7.30
C ASP A 376 -0.63 9.78 8.71
N GLU A 377 0.29 8.97 9.22
CA GLU A 377 0.19 8.25 10.49
C GLU A 377 -1.16 7.55 10.69
N LEU A 378 -1.45 6.60 9.79
CA LEU A 378 -2.55 5.67 10.00
C LEU A 378 -2.32 4.88 11.29
N GLY A 379 -3.33 4.80 12.14
CA GLY A 379 -3.20 4.22 13.47
C GLY A 379 -3.19 5.25 14.58
N ASN A 380 -2.73 6.48 14.30
CA ASN A 380 -2.64 7.50 15.33
C ASN A 380 -4.04 7.83 15.87
N HIS A 381 -4.13 7.91 17.20
CA HIS A 381 -5.36 8.05 18.00
C HIS A 381 -6.34 6.87 17.95
N PHE A 382 -6.12 5.84 17.14
CA PHE A 382 -7.01 4.67 17.09
C PHE A 382 -6.85 3.77 18.31
N HIS A 383 -7.94 3.13 18.72
CA HIS A 383 -7.91 2.09 19.75
C HIS A 383 -7.12 0.86 19.23
N PRO A 384 -6.28 0.19 20.04
CA PRO A 384 -5.42 -0.91 19.59
C PRO A 384 -6.16 -2.02 18.83
N ALA A 385 -7.34 -2.42 19.31
CA ALA A 385 -8.17 -3.44 18.64
C ALA A 385 -8.54 -3.05 17.19
N TRP A 386 -8.71 -1.74 16.92
CA TRP A 386 -9.01 -1.27 15.58
C TRP A 386 -7.75 -1.10 14.72
N ARG A 387 -6.60 -0.76 15.31
CA ARG A 387 -5.31 -0.70 14.58
C ARG A 387 -4.99 -2.03 13.88
N LEU A 388 -5.34 -3.15 14.51
CA LEU A 388 -5.20 -4.49 13.94
C LEU A 388 -6.10 -4.79 12.74
N ARG A 389 -7.23 -4.09 12.60
CA ARG A 389 -8.25 -4.36 11.57
C ARG A 389 -8.46 -3.21 10.59
N CYS A 390 -7.82 -2.07 10.80
CA CYS A 390 -8.13 -0.83 10.07
C CYS A 390 -7.93 -1.00 8.56
N VAL A 391 -6.83 -1.61 8.12
CA VAL A 391 -6.54 -1.84 6.70
C VAL A 391 -7.55 -2.79 6.06
N SER A 392 -7.87 -3.92 6.72
CA SER A 392 -8.90 -4.84 6.21
C SER A 392 -10.28 -4.18 6.15
N ALA A 393 -10.64 -3.41 7.18
CA ALA A 393 -11.92 -2.72 7.26
C ALA A 393 -12.05 -1.65 6.16
N LEU A 394 -10.98 -0.87 5.91
CA LEU A 394 -10.94 0.10 4.83
C LEU A 394 -11.07 -0.57 3.44
N ARG A 395 -10.39 -1.70 3.22
CA ARG A 395 -10.47 -2.50 1.97
C ARG A 395 -11.85 -3.10 1.73
N GLU A 396 -12.59 -3.42 2.78
CA GLU A 396 -13.96 -3.96 2.67
C GLU A 396 -15.00 -2.85 2.47
N ALA A 397 -14.80 -1.73 3.15
CA ALA A 397 -15.65 -0.55 3.06
C ALA A 397 -15.52 0.16 1.70
N PHE A 398 -14.31 0.22 1.15
CA PHE A 398 -13.99 0.95 -0.07
C PHE A 398 -13.16 0.09 -1.03
N PRO A 399 -13.78 -0.85 -1.74
CA PRO A 399 -13.07 -1.90 -2.50
C PRO A 399 -12.30 -1.38 -3.73
N GLN A 400 -12.70 -0.22 -4.26
CA GLN A 400 -12.13 0.38 -5.48
C GLN A 400 -11.24 1.60 -5.20
N ILE A 401 -10.97 1.90 -3.92
CA ILE A 401 -10.10 3.00 -3.50
C ILE A 401 -8.70 2.48 -3.23
N GLN A 402 -7.69 3.14 -3.82
CA GLN A 402 -6.30 2.90 -3.46
C GLN A 402 -5.95 3.72 -2.22
N PHE A 403 -5.50 3.04 -1.17
CA PHE A 403 -4.99 3.69 0.04
C PHE A 403 -3.46 3.72 0.00
N ILE A 404 -2.86 4.88 0.25
CA ILE A 404 -1.42 5.01 0.48
C ILE A 404 -1.25 5.72 1.81
N PHE A 405 -0.63 5.06 2.78
CA PHE A 405 -0.54 5.61 4.12
C PHE A 405 0.86 5.48 4.69
N SER A 406 1.19 6.37 5.62
CA SER A 406 2.38 6.21 6.45
C SER A 406 1.98 5.66 7.82
N THR A 407 2.84 4.85 8.43
CA THR A 407 2.64 4.45 9.83
C THR A 407 3.95 4.14 10.51
N HIS A 408 3.94 4.28 11.84
CA HIS A 408 4.98 3.78 12.74
C HIS A 408 4.47 2.62 13.59
N ASP A 409 3.21 2.24 13.42
CA ASP A 409 2.58 1.22 14.24
C ASP A 409 2.61 -0.14 13.53
N PRO A 410 3.30 -1.15 14.09
CA PRO A 410 3.35 -2.50 13.52
C PRO A 410 1.96 -3.16 13.39
N LEU A 411 0.99 -2.79 14.24
CA LEU A 411 -0.35 -3.35 14.23
C LEU A 411 -1.13 -2.95 12.97
N CYS A 412 -0.86 -1.75 12.43
CA CYS A 412 -1.52 -1.24 11.23
C CYS A 412 -1.05 -1.94 9.94
N LEU A 413 0.03 -2.72 9.99
CA LEU A 413 0.47 -3.53 8.85
C LEU A 413 -0.34 -4.81 8.67
N ARG A 414 -1.18 -5.16 9.64
CA ARG A 414 -2.09 -6.29 9.53
C ARG A 414 -3.15 -6.01 8.48
N GLY A 415 -3.33 -6.96 7.56
CA GLY A 415 -4.25 -6.85 6.43
C GLY A 415 -3.60 -6.37 5.13
N LEU A 416 -2.30 -6.02 5.14
CA LEU A 416 -1.52 -5.80 3.93
C LEU A 416 -1.07 -7.14 3.31
N LEU A 417 -0.95 -7.14 1.99
CA LEU A 417 -0.51 -8.27 1.17
C LEU A 417 0.96 -8.12 0.76
N GLY A 418 1.50 -9.10 0.04
CA GLY A 418 2.84 -8.99 -0.55
C GLY A 418 2.92 -7.85 -1.57
N GLY A 419 4.04 -7.11 -1.58
CA GLY A 419 4.26 -5.97 -2.48
C GLY A 419 3.52 -4.69 -2.09
N GLU A 420 2.98 -4.61 -0.87
CA GLU A 420 2.18 -3.48 -0.36
C GLU A 420 2.91 -2.65 0.71
N VAL A 421 4.21 -2.87 0.91
CA VAL A 421 5.00 -2.22 1.96
C VAL A 421 6.31 -1.70 1.37
N ALA A 422 6.63 -0.44 1.63
CA ALA A 422 7.97 0.10 1.42
C ALA A 422 8.52 0.74 2.70
N VAL A 423 9.80 0.49 2.98
CA VAL A 423 10.50 1.06 4.13
C VAL A 423 11.45 2.13 3.63
N LEU A 424 11.20 3.38 4.05
CA LEU A 424 12.10 4.50 3.81
C LEU A 424 13.22 4.52 4.84
N ARG A 425 14.46 4.58 4.37
CA ARG A 425 15.65 4.73 5.21
C ARG A 425 16.51 5.88 4.74
N ARG A 426 17.39 6.34 5.63
CA ARG A 426 18.47 7.29 5.30
C ARG A 426 19.78 6.52 5.29
N ASP A 427 20.59 6.75 4.27
CA ASP A 427 21.95 6.20 4.22
C ASP A 427 22.92 7.02 5.11
N LYS A 428 24.20 6.60 5.14
CA LYS A 428 25.25 7.30 5.90
C LYS A 428 25.53 8.72 5.39
N HIS A 429 25.14 9.03 4.16
CA HIS A 429 25.27 10.35 3.55
C HIS A 429 24.01 11.22 3.76
N GLY A 430 22.98 10.68 4.43
CA GLY A 430 21.71 11.34 4.70
C GLY A 430 20.72 11.30 3.53
N GLU A 431 21.02 10.56 2.46
CA GLU A 431 20.16 10.40 1.29
C GLU A 431 19.05 9.37 1.59
N ILE A 432 17.83 9.69 1.16
CA ILE A 432 16.64 8.88 1.44
C ILE A 432 16.43 7.87 0.31
N TYR A 433 16.24 6.59 0.64
CA TYR A 433 15.92 5.52 -0.31
C TYR A 433 14.80 4.61 0.24
N ALA A 434 14.14 3.87 -0.66
CA ALA A 434 13.09 2.91 -0.33
C ALA A 434 13.57 1.47 -0.49
N LEU A 435 13.15 0.60 0.43
CA LEU A 435 13.24 -0.86 0.33
C LEU A 435 11.85 -1.41 0.04
N GLU A 436 11.68 -2.10 -1.09
CA GLU A 436 10.38 -2.59 -1.57
C GLU A 436 10.31 -4.13 -1.62
N ASP A 437 11.45 -4.80 -1.86
CA ASP A 437 11.57 -6.26 -1.90
C ASP A 437 11.63 -6.89 -0.50
N LEU A 438 10.60 -6.62 0.30
CA LEU A 438 10.51 -7.08 1.68
C LEU A 438 9.68 -8.37 1.78
N PRO A 439 9.95 -9.22 2.78
CA PRO A 439 9.12 -10.40 3.04
C PRO A 439 7.68 -10.00 3.34
N SER A 440 6.74 -10.88 3.05
CA SER A 440 5.33 -10.59 3.32
C SER A 440 5.05 -10.46 4.82
N VAL A 441 4.44 -9.34 5.21
CA VAL A 441 4.05 -9.04 6.60
C VAL A 441 2.91 -9.93 7.12
N SER A 442 2.17 -10.61 6.23
CA SER A 442 0.96 -11.35 6.61
C SER A 442 1.24 -12.47 7.61
N ASN A 443 2.42 -13.10 7.53
CA ASN A 443 2.75 -14.32 8.26
C ASN A 443 3.64 -14.08 9.49
N LEU A 444 4.14 -12.86 9.69
CA LEU A 444 5.02 -12.55 10.82
C LEU A 444 4.22 -12.31 12.09
N ARG A 445 4.72 -12.71 13.26
CA ARG A 445 4.20 -12.23 14.57
C ARG A 445 4.55 -10.76 14.78
N VAL A 446 3.86 -10.06 15.68
CA VAL A 446 4.12 -8.63 15.93
C VAL A 446 5.57 -8.40 16.39
N GLU A 447 6.07 -9.23 17.31
CA GLU A 447 7.47 -9.17 17.76
C GLU A 447 8.47 -9.41 16.62
N GLN A 448 8.21 -10.40 15.77
CA GLN A 448 9.06 -10.68 14.60
C GLN A 448 9.03 -9.54 13.60
N LEU A 449 7.90 -8.85 13.45
CA LEU A 449 7.75 -7.72 12.54
C LEU A 449 8.49 -6.49 13.09
N LEU A 450 8.46 -6.29 14.41
CA LEU A 450 9.27 -5.28 15.09
C LEU A 450 10.79 -5.53 14.93
N THR A 451 11.24 -6.78 15.02
CA THR A 451 12.66 -7.13 14.84
C THR A 451 13.09 -7.35 13.39
N SER A 452 12.15 -7.42 12.45
CA SER A 452 12.43 -7.60 11.02
C SER A 452 12.97 -6.34 10.34
N GLU A 453 13.38 -6.48 9.08
CA GLU A 453 13.79 -5.37 8.21
C GLU A 453 12.72 -4.27 8.01
N HIS A 454 11.45 -4.55 8.35
CA HIS A 454 10.35 -3.58 8.27
C HIS A 454 10.50 -2.44 9.29
N PHE A 455 10.95 -2.73 10.51
CA PHE A 455 11.11 -1.75 11.59
C PHE A 455 12.56 -1.66 12.10
N GLY A 456 13.30 -2.76 12.03
CA GLY A 456 14.73 -2.79 12.36
C GLY A 456 15.03 -2.64 13.84
N LEU A 457 14.11 -3.00 14.75
CA LEU A 457 14.43 -3.01 16.17
C LEU A 457 15.40 -4.15 16.49
N HIS A 458 16.51 -3.83 17.15
CA HIS A 458 17.47 -4.82 17.63
C HIS A 458 16.85 -5.74 18.69
N SER A 459 15.93 -5.20 19.49
CA SER A 459 15.24 -5.88 20.57
C SER A 459 13.87 -5.27 20.79
N THR A 460 12.90 -6.08 21.23
CA THR A 460 11.61 -5.61 21.74
C THR A 460 11.56 -5.56 23.27
N LEU A 461 12.69 -5.85 23.92
CA LEU A 461 12.82 -5.78 25.37
C LEU A 461 12.95 -4.33 25.83
N ASP A 462 12.57 -4.09 27.08
CA ASP A 462 12.86 -2.84 27.76
C ASP A 462 14.39 -2.64 27.81
N PRO A 463 14.94 -1.46 27.46
CA PRO A 463 16.38 -1.19 27.54
C PRO A 463 17.01 -1.59 28.88
N VAL A 464 16.30 -1.40 30.00
CA VAL A 464 16.78 -1.77 31.33
C VAL A 464 16.94 -3.29 31.45
N ILE A 465 15.98 -4.05 30.92
CA ILE A 465 16.03 -5.52 30.91
C ILE A 465 17.12 -5.99 29.95
N GLU A 466 17.29 -5.34 28.80
CA GLU A 466 18.35 -5.67 27.84
C GLU A 466 19.76 -5.50 28.44
N ASP A 467 19.99 -4.41 29.18
CA ASP A 467 21.26 -4.19 29.89
C ASP A 467 21.48 -5.24 30.99
N LEU A 468 20.44 -5.58 31.74
CA LEU A 468 20.49 -6.66 32.74
C LEU A 468 20.78 -8.03 32.11
N VAL A 469 20.23 -8.32 30.93
CA VAL A 469 20.50 -9.56 30.19
C VAL A 469 21.94 -9.59 29.67
N LYS A 470 22.46 -8.48 29.16
CA LYS A 470 23.88 -8.38 28.76
C LYS A 470 24.82 -8.56 29.96
N GLU A 471 24.49 -7.98 31.11
CA GLU A 471 25.25 -8.15 32.36
C GLU A 471 25.19 -9.61 32.83
N TYR A 472 24.01 -10.23 32.79
CA TYR A 472 23.81 -11.65 33.11
C TYR A 472 24.62 -12.59 32.21
N GLU A 473 24.55 -12.42 30.88
CA GLU A 473 25.31 -13.22 29.92
C GLU A 473 26.82 -13.01 30.09
N GLY A 474 27.26 -11.77 30.34
CA GLY A 474 28.65 -11.44 30.63
C GLY A 474 29.17 -12.15 31.88
N LEU A 475 28.41 -12.11 32.98
CA LEU A 475 28.77 -12.77 34.24
C LEU A 475 28.75 -14.30 34.12
N ILE A 476 27.87 -14.87 33.28
CA ILE A 476 27.81 -16.32 33.09
C ILE A 476 29.05 -16.86 32.39
N GLN A 477 29.59 -16.11 31.43
CA GLN A 477 30.76 -16.52 30.64
C GLN A 477 32.10 -16.43 31.38
N VAL A 478 32.15 -15.71 32.52
CA VAL A 478 33.37 -15.59 33.32
C VAL A 478 33.66 -16.89 34.10
N ASN A 479 34.76 -17.56 33.75
CA ASN A 479 35.27 -18.72 34.48
C ASN A 479 36.02 -18.27 35.76
N GLY A 480 35.50 -18.62 36.94
CA GLY A 480 36.09 -18.24 38.24
C GLY A 480 35.52 -16.95 38.82
N ARG A 481 34.19 -16.87 38.95
CA ARG A 481 33.46 -15.70 39.47
C ARG A 481 33.89 -15.35 40.89
N SER A 482 34.02 -14.05 41.19
CA SER A 482 34.24 -13.60 42.56
C SER A 482 32.95 -13.69 43.38
N LYS A 483 33.05 -13.66 44.72
CA LYS A 483 31.86 -13.60 45.60
C LYS A 483 30.96 -12.38 45.34
N LEU A 484 31.55 -11.31 44.81
CA LEU A 484 30.84 -10.08 44.42
C LEU A 484 30.03 -10.31 43.14
N ASP A 485 30.62 -11.03 42.17
CA ASP A 485 29.96 -11.40 40.91
C ASP A 485 28.81 -12.39 41.15
N GLU A 486 28.98 -13.34 42.08
CA GLU A 486 27.89 -14.27 42.47
C GLU A 486 26.71 -13.53 43.12
N SER A 487 26.99 -12.57 44.01
CA SER A 487 25.94 -11.79 44.66
C SER A 487 25.18 -10.92 43.66
N ARG A 488 25.91 -10.29 42.73
CA ARG A 488 25.32 -9.48 41.66
C ARG A 488 24.51 -10.34 40.68
N LEU A 489 24.98 -11.53 40.36
CA LEU A 489 24.25 -12.48 39.52
C LEU A 489 22.93 -12.91 40.15
N ASP A 490 22.91 -13.19 41.47
CA ASP A 490 21.69 -13.54 42.19
C ASP A 490 20.67 -12.39 42.19
N GLU A 491 21.13 -11.14 42.36
CA GLU A 491 20.30 -9.94 42.23
C GLU A 491 19.68 -9.83 40.83
N ILE A 492 20.50 -9.94 39.77
CA ILE A 492 20.03 -9.85 38.38
C ILE A 492 19.03 -10.98 38.07
N ILE A 493 19.30 -12.21 38.53
CA ILE A 493 18.37 -13.33 38.36
C ILE A 493 17.03 -13.02 39.04
N GLN A 494 17.05 -12.39 40.21
CA GLN A 494 15.83 -12.02 40.93
C GLN A 494 15.05 -10.94 40.19
N GLU A 495 15.72 -9.89 39.70
CA GLU A 495 15.10 -8.82 38.88
C GLU A 495 14.52 -9.36 37.56
N LEU A 496 15.26 -10.20 36.83
CA LEU A 496 14.78 -10.84 35.59
C LEU A 496 13.63 -11.83 35.85
N THR A 497 13.58 -12.45 37.03
CA THR A 497 12.48 -13.32 37.44
C THR A 497 11.22 -12.51 37.74
N ASP A 498 11.35 -11.38 38.42
CA ASP A 498 10.24 -10.48 38.74
C ASP A 498 9.67 -9.84 37.46
N ALA A 499 10.53 -9.53 36.48
CA ALA A 499 10.15 -9.10 35.14
C ALA A 499 9.53 -10.21 34.25
N ARG A 500 9.42 -11.45 34.77
CA ARG A 500 8.94 -12.66 34.05
C ARG A 500 9.75 -13.02 32.79
N TYR A 501 10.99 -12.56 32.70
CA TYR A 501 11.87 -12.83 31.56
C TYR A 501 12.36 -14.30 31.56
N LEU A 502 12.68 -14.85 32.73
CA LEU A 502 13.19 -16.22 32.90
C LEU A 502 12.08 -17.30 33.01
N GLY A 503 10.90 -17.04 32.42
CA GLY A 503 9.75 -17.93 32.45
C GLY A 503 8.85 -17.74 33.67
N SER A 504 7.55 -17.94 33.48
CA SER A 504 6.52 -17.69 34.49
C SER A 504 6.34 -18.85 35.48
N SER A 505 6.76 -20.05 35.09
CA SER A 505 6.56 -21.28 35.87
C SER A 505 7.84 -21.76 36.57
N ARG A 506 7.68 -22.43 37.72
CA ARG A 506 8.82 -23.07 38.43
C ARG A 506 9.56 -24.08 37.56
N ARG A 507 8.87 -24.73 36.60
CA ARG A 507 9.45 -25.73 35.69
C ARG A 507 10.32 -25.09 34.61
N GLU A 508 9.85 -24.03 33.96
CA GLU A 508 10.66 -23.28 32.98
C GLU A 508 11.93 -22.72 33.61
N ARG A 509 11.82 -22.16 34.83
CA ARG A 509 12.98 -21.64 35.58
C ARG A 509 14.01 -22.72 35.91
N LEU A 510 13.56 -23.93 36.23
CA LEU A 510 14.43 -25.06 36.51
C LEU A 510 15.09 -25.59 35.23
N ALA A 511 14.36 -25.60 34.11
CA ALA A 511 14.89 -25.99 32.81
C ALA A 511 15.96 -25.02 32.31
N LEU A 512 15.71 -23.70 32.41
CA LEU A 512 16.68 -22.66 32.03
C LEU A 512 17.95 -22.74 32.90
N ARG A 513 17.83 -22.81 34.23
CA ARG A 513 18.99 -22.99 35.13
C ARG A 513 19.80 -24.26 34.87
N LEU A 514 19.17 -25.32 34.37
CA LEU A 514 19.89 -26.55 34.00
C LEU A 514 20.65 -26.36 32.67
N LEU A 515 20.06 -25.66 31.70
CA LEU A 515 20.72 -25.29 30.44
C LEU A 515 21.88 -24.32 30.64
N ASP A 516 21.81 -23.41 31.62
CA ASP A 516 22.86 -22.42 31.87
C ASP A 516 24.03 -22.99 32.68
N ASN A 517 23.79 -24.02 33.49
CA ASN A 517 24.83 -24.71 34.28
C ASN A 517 25.53 -25.81 33.48
N GLU A 518 24.85 -26.44 32.53
CA GLU A 518 25.51 -27.25 31.51
C GLU A 518 26.07 -26.29 30.45
N GLY A 519 27.36 -25.96 30.56
CA GLY A 519 28.05 -25.11 29.57
C GLY A 519 27.74 -25.54 28.12
N PRO A 520 27.89 -24.62 27.15
CA PRO A 520 27.27 -24.73 25.83
C PRO A 520 27.43 -26.13 25.24
N PRO A 521 26.35 -26.78 24.78
CA PRO A 521 26.46 -28.10 24.18
C PRO A 521 27.48 -28.02 23.05
N GLN A 522 28.38 -29.01 22.98
CA GLN A 522 29.32 -29.12 21.86
C GLN A 522 28.49 -29.20 20.57
N ILE A 523 28.37 -28.07 19.87
CA ILE A 523 27.75 -28.03 18.55
C ILE A 523 28.62 -28.95 17.69
N PRO A 524 28.07 -30.04 17.11
CA PRO A 524 28.85 -30.88 16.23
C PRO A 524 29.36 -29.99 15.10
N GLN A 525 30.69 -29.87 14.98
CA GLN A 525 31.31 -29.21 13.85
C GLN A 525 30.87 -29.97 12.60
N VAL A 526 29.88 -29.42 11.90
CA VAL A 526 29.49 -29.93 10.59
C VAL A 526 30.71 -29.79 9.71
N SER A 527 31.18 -30.93 9.20
CA SER A 527 32.33 -31.04 8.30
C SER A 527 32.34 -29.91 7.27
N SER A 528 33.48 -29.24 7.15
CA SER A 528 33.73 -28.14 6.22
C SER A 528 33.10 -28.39 4.85
N ILE A 529 32.05 -27.63 4.52
CA ILE A 529 31.48 -27.62 3.17
C ILE A 529 32.51 -26.93 2.27
N LYS A 530 32.98 -27.62 1.23
CA LYS A 530 33.90 -27.03 0.24
C LYS A 530 33.20 -25.87 -0.46
N VAL A 531 33.81 -24.69 -0.41
CA VAL A 531 33.32 -23.43 -0.99
C VAL A 531 32.94 -23.54 -2.48
N SER A 532 33.49 -24.51 -3.19
CA SER A 532 33.19 -24.78 -4.61
C SER A 532 31.79 -25.33 -4.89
N SER A 533 30.97 -25.65 -3.88
CA SER A 533 29.59 -26.15 -4.06
C SER A 533 28.49 -25.15 -3.67
N LEU A 534 28.85 -23.90 -3.36
CA LEU A 534 27.90 -22.86 -2.98
C LEU A 534 27.70 -21.87 -4.12
N SER A 535 26.45 -21.45 -4.37
CA SER A 535 26.13 -20.46 -5.39
C SER A 535 26.76 -19.10 -5.05
N ASP A 536 27.16 -18.33 -6.07
CA ASP A 536 27.80 -17.02 -5.93
C ASP A 536 26.99 -16.05 -5.05
N ASN A 537 25.66 -16.20 -5.05
CA ASN A 537 24.74 -15.37 -4.26
C ASN A 537 24.82 -15.67 -2.76
N THR A 538 25.09 -16.93 -2.38
CA THR A 538 25.29 -17.35 -0.99
C THR A 538 26.64 -16.86 -0.47
N VAL A 539 27.67 -16.88 -1.32
CA VAL A 539 29.01 -16.37 -0.99
C VAL A 539 29.00 -14.85 -0.81
N ALA A 540 28.21 -14.13 -1.61
CA ALA A 540 28.03 -12.68 -1.46
C ALA A 540 27.33 -12.32 -0.14
N LYS A 541 26.30 -13.05 0.28
CA LYS A 541 25.63 -12.87 1.57
C LYS A 541 26.56 -13.15 2.76
N LEU A 542 27.36 -14.21 2.69
CA LEU A 542 28.31 -14.56 3.74
C LEU A 542 29.43 -13.53 3.90
N ARG A 543 29.99 -13.01 2.78
CA ARG A 543 30.98 -11.92 2.85
C ARG A 543 30.41 -10.64 3.47
N ARG A 544 29.14 -10.34 3.23
CA ARG A 544 28.46 -9.18 3.79
C ARG A 544 28.28 -9.28 5.30
N LEU A 545 27.85 -10.45 5.79
CA LEU A 545 27.73 -10.73 7.22
C LEU A 545 29.08 -10.74 7.94
N MET A 546 30.15 -11.24 7.29
CA MET A 546 31.50 -11.23 7.88
C MET A 546 32.13 -9.82 7.93
N MET A 547 31.74 -8.91 7.04
CA MET A 547 32.16 -7.50 7.10
C MET A 547 31.44 -6.69 8.18
N GLU A 548 30.26 -7.13 8.63
CA GLU A 548 29.51 -6.47 9.73
C GLU A 548 30.09 -6.76 11.12
N ILE A 549 30.95 -7.78 11.26
CA ILE A 549 31.44 -8.26 12.57
C ILE A 549 32.90 -7.85 12.86
N ALA A 550 33.66 -7.33 11.89
CA ALA A 550 35.07 -7.00 12.13
C ALA A 550 35.26 -5.59 12.74
N PRO A 551 35.80 -5.43 13.96
CA PRO A 551 36.34 -4.15 14.41
C PRO A 551 37.69 -3.91 13.73
N ALA A 552 37.97 -2.65 13.36
CA ALA A 552 39.24 -2.21 12.80
C ALA A 552 40.38 -2.45 13.79
N LEU A 553 41.17 -3.50 13.55
CA LEU A 553 42.52 -3.64 14.12
C LEU A 553 43.51 -3.13 13.06
N GLU A 554 43.78 -1.84 13.11
CA GLU A 554 45.01 -1.29 12.53
C GLU A 554 46.18 -1.77 13.40
N VAL A 555 46.98 -2.69 12.88
CA VAL A 555 48.31 -3.00 13.40
C VAL A 555 49.31 -2.29 12.49
N PRO A 556 50.20 -1.42 13.02
CA PRO A 556 51.23 -0.80 12.21
C PRO A 556 52.27 -1.85 11.79
N LEU A 557 52.61 -1.86 10.51
CA LEU A 557 53.74 -2.62 9.97
C LEU A 557 55.04 -1.96 10.46
N ASP A 558 55.61 -2.50 11.53
CA ASP A 558 57.02 -2.28 11.88
C ASP A 558 57.92 -3.29 11.14
N GLN A 559 59.15 -2.85 10.98
CA GLN A 559 60.20 -3.29 10.06
C GLN A 559 60.76 -4.69 10.38
N ASP A 560 61.05 -5.46 9.33
CA ASP A 560 62.40 -6.00 9.01
C ASP A 560 62.42 -6.71 7.64
#